data_AF-A0A1G7M8X7-F1
#
_entry.id   AF-A0A1G7M8X7-F1
#
_cell.length_a   1.000
_cell.length_b   1.000
_cell.length_c   1.000
_cell.angle_alpha   90.00
_cell.angle_beta   90.00
_cell.angle_gamma   90.00
#
_symmetry.space_group_name_H-M   'P 1'
#
loop_
_entity.id
_entity.type
_entity.pdbx_description
1 polymer ?
#
loop_
_entity_poly.entity_id
_entity_poly.type
_entity_poly.pdbx_seq_one_letter_code
_entity_poly.pdbx_strand_id
1 'polypeptide(L)' 'MLGRLCIRLFAARQEEFSTLFKLYSASDRLEYIEQHHPHILQRVSLTQLSSFLGVARETLSRIRKRRTVS' A
#
# COMPACT_ATOMS: atom_id res chain seq x y z
N MET A 1 25.60 21.35 2.61
CA MET A 1 25.77 19.89 2.77
C MET A 1 24.44 19.21 3.15
N LEU A 2 23.32 19.60 2.51
CA LEU A 2 21.97 19.10 2.84
C LEU A 2 21.43 18.12 1.78
N GLY A 3 21.77 18.36 0.51
CA GLY A 3 21.32 17.50 -0.60
C GLY A 3 21.70 16.02 -0.46
N ARG A 4 22.91 15.72 0.04
CA ARG A 4 23.32 14.32 0.29
C ARG A 4 22.52 13.64 1.39
N LEU A 5 22.13 14.36 2.44
CA LEU A 5 21.31 13.81 3.52
C LEU A 5 19.90 13.53 3.02
N CYS A 6 19.30 14.46 2.27
CA CYS A 6 17.99 14.26 1.65
C CYS A 6 17.98 13.07 0.69
N ILE A 7 18.99 12.93 -0.18
CA ILE A 7 19.10 11.79 -1.11
C ILE A 7 19.21 10.48 -0.33
N ARG A 8 20.00 10.42 0.75
CA ARG A 8 20.13 9.20 1.56
C ARG A 8 18.84 8.82 2.28
N LEU A 9 18.14 9.80 2.85
CA LEU A 9 16.84 9.57 3.48
C LEU A 9 15.79 9.11 2.46
N PHE A 10 15.81 9.71 1.27
CA PHE A 10 14.91 9.34 0.19
C PHE A 10 15.21 7.95 -0.36
N ALA A 11 16.49 7.61 -0.53
CA ALA A 11 16.93 6.28 -0.98
C ALA A 11 16.57 5.19 0.04
N ALA A 12 16.78 5.44 1.35
CA ALA A 12 16.39 4.51 2.40
C ALA A 12 14.87 4.27 2.40
N ARG A 13 14.06 5.34 2.29
CA ARG A 13 12.60 5.23 2.11
C ARG A 13 12.25 4.43 0.85
N GLN A 14 12.93 4.67 -0.27
CA GLN A 14 12.67 3.99 -1.54
C GLN A 14 12.96 2.49 -1.45
N GLU A 15 14.02 2.10 -0.74
CA GLU A 15 14.39 0.70 -0.53
C GLU A 15 13.38 -0.03 0.35
N GLU A 16 12.87 0.62 1.40
CA GLU A 16 11.76 0.12 2.20
C GLU A 16 10.51 -0.06 1.34
N PHE A 17 10.15 0.94 0.52
CA PHE A 17 9.03 0.82 -0.41
C PHE A 17 9.24 -0.28 -1.46
N SER A 18 10.45 -0.46 -1.99
CA SER A 18 10.74 -1.50 -2.99
C SER A 18 10.65 -2.90 -2.39
N THR A 19 11.13 -3.06 -1.16
CA THR A 19 11.03 -4.29 -0.38
C THR A 19 9.58 -4.58 0.00
N LEU A 20 8.83 -3.54 0.41
CA LEU A 20 7.40 -3.58 0.62
C LEU A 20 6.68 -4.04 -0.67
N PHE A 21 6.95 -3.41 -1.80
CA PHE A 21 6.31 -3.76 -3.05
C PHE A 21 6.71 -5.14 -3.60
N LYS A 22 7.89 -5.67 -3.27
CA LYS A 22 8.36 -6.99 -3.73
C LYS A 22 7.92 -8.15 -2.85
N LEU A 23 7.88 -7.96 -1.53
CA LEU A 23 7.57 -9.04 -0.58
C LEU A 23 6.09 -9.11 -0.22
N TYR A 24 5.37 -7.99 -0.29
CA TYR A 24 4.03 -7.91 0.27
C TYR A 24 2.97 -8.17 -0.80
N SER A 25 2.00 -9.01 -0.44
CA SER A 25 0.86 -9.33 -1.29
C SER A 25 -0.07 -8.12 -1.43
N ALA A 26 -1.03 -8.17 -2.34
CA ALA A 26 -2.02 -7.09 -2.46
C ALA A 26 -2.77 -6.82 -1.15
N SER A 27 -2.96 -7.84 -0.31
CA SER A 27 -3.55 -7.70 1.03
C SER A 27 -2.72 -6.82 1.95
N ASP A 28 -1.41 -6.97 1.89
CA ASP A 28 -0.48 -6.24 2.74
C ASP A 28 -0.25 -4.82 2.23
N ARG A 29 -0.20 -4.60 0.90
CA ARG A 29 -0.20 -3.24 0.35
C ARG A 29 -1.45 -2.48 0.78
N LEU A 30 -2.59 -3.16 0.83
CA LEU A 30 -3.83 -2.59 1.34
C LEU A 30 -3.68 -2.22 2.82
N GLU A 31 -3.12 -3.13 3.63
CA GLU A 31 -2.87 -2.91 5.05
C GLU A 31 -1.93 -1.73 5.31
N TYR A 32 -0.86 -1.62 4.53
CA TYR A 32 0.07 -0.51 4.61
C TYR A 32 -0.63 0.83 4.31
N ILE A 33 -1.50 0.88 3.29
CA ILE A 33 -2.28 2.08 2.98
C ILE A 33 -3.28 2.37 4.09
N GLU A 34 -3.90 1.35 4.69
CA GLU A 34 -4.81 1.52 5.83
C GLU A 34 -4.08 2.07 7.06
N GLN A 35 -2.89 1.58 7.36
CA GLN A 35 -2.12 1.98 8.54
C GLN A 35 -1.43 3.35 8.36
N HIS A 36 -0.86 3.63 7.19
CA HIS A 36 -0.10 4.87 6.96
C HIS A 36 -0.92 5.99 6.31
N HIS A 37 -1.93 5.65 5.51
CA HIS A 37 -2.72 6.60 4.73
C HIS A 37 -4.23 6.30 4.71
N PRO A 38 -4.88 6.21 5.89
CA PRO A 38 -6.30 5.85 5.98
C PRO A 38 -7.23 6.83 5.24
N HIS A 39 -6.81 8.08 5.06
CA HIS A 39 -7.55 9.08 4.30
C HIS A 39 -7.76 8.69 2.82
N ILE A 40 -6.83 7.93 2.25
CA ILE A 40 -6.91 7.46 0.86
C ILE A 40 -8.05 6.45 0.74
N LEU A 41 -8.23 5.54 1.70
CA LEU A 41 -9.34 4.56 1.64
C LEU A 41 -10.72 5.21 1.74
N GLN A 42 -10.84 6.36 2.40
CA GLN A 42 -12.11 7.08 2.47
C GLN A 42 -12.43 7.84 1.18
N ARG A 43 -11.40 8.24 0.41
CA ARG A 43 -11.54 9.02 -0.83
C ARG A 43 -11.65 8.15 -2.08
N VAL A 44 -11.11 6.94 -2.02
CA VAL A 44 -10.88 6.09 -3.20
C VAL A 44 -11.83 4.89 -3.18
N SER A 45 -12.54 4.67 -4.29
CA SER A 45 -13.48 3.56 -4.41
C SER A 45 -12.76 2.20 -4.52
N LEU A 46 -13.43 1.11 -4.14
CA LEU A 46 -12.92 -0.27 -4.25
C LEU A 46 -12.34 -0.60 -5.64
N THR A 47 -12.92 -0.03 -6.69
CA THR A 47 -12.48 -0.18 -8.10
C THR A 47 -11.12 0.46 -8.34
N GLN A 48 -10.95 1.70 -7.88
CA GLN A 48 -9.71 2.44 -8.05
C GLN A 48 -8.61 1.81 -7.18
N LEU A 49 -8.97 1.36 -5.98
CA LEU A 49 -8.07 0.59 -5.12
C LEU A 49 -7.62 -0.71 -5.81
N SER A 50 -8.55 -1.49 -6.38
CA SER A 50 -8.20 -2.72 -7.09
C SER A 50 -7.28 -2.47 -8.28
N SER A 51 -7.54 -1.39 -9.05
CA SER A 51 -6.63 -0.96 -10.13
C SER A 51 -5.25 -0.54 -9.60
N PHE A 52 -5.19 0.21 -8.51
CA PHE A 52 -3.93 0.68 -7.93
C PHE A 52 -3.08 -0.46 -7.37
N LEU A 53 -3.73 -1.42 -6.70
CA LEU A 53 -3.07 -2.60 -6.15
C LEU A 53 -2.72 -3.65 -7.23
N GLY A 54 -3.20 -3.50 -8.46
CA GLY A 54 -2.97 -4.46 -9.54
C GLY A 54 -3.68 -5.79 -9.34
N VAL A 55 -4.81 -5.79 -8.62
CA VAL A 55 -5.60 -7.00 -8.35
C VAL A 55 -7.04 -6.84 -8.80
N ALA A 56 -7.71 -7.97 -9.05
CA ALA A 56 -9.13 -7.95 -9.36
C ALA A 56 -9.95 -7.40 -8.16
N ARG A 57 -11.05 -6.71 -8.46
CA ARG A 57 -12.00 -6.22 -7.45
C ARG A 57 -12.51 -7.38 -6.57
N GLU A 58 -12.67 -8.57 -7.15
CA GLU A 58 -13.06 -9.78 -6.42
C GLU A 58 -12.00 -10.22 -5.40
N THR A 59 -10.71 -10.18 -5.77
CA THR A 59 -9.59 -10.47 -4.86
C THR A 59 -9.59 -9.48 -3.70
N LEU A 60 -9.73 -8.19 -4.01
CA LEU A 60 -9.77 -7.13 -3.00
C LEU A 60 -10.99 -7.26 -2.06
N SER A 61 -12.15 -7.63 -2.62
CA SER A 61 -13.37 -7.91 -1.85
C SER A 61 -13.20 -9.11 -0.91
N ARG A 62 -12.58 -10.21 -1.39
CA ARG A 62 -12.25 -11.38 -0.56
C ARG A 62 -11.30 -11.02 0.59
N ILE A 63 -10.29 -10.21 0.32
CA ILE A 63 -9.32 -9.74 1.33
C ILE A 63 -10.04 -8.94 2.42
N ARG A 64 -10.85 -7.94 2.04
CA ARG A 64 -11.62 -7.13 3.00
C ARG A 64 -12.57 -7.98 3.82
N LYS A 65 -13.27 -8.92 3.18
CA LYS A 65 -14.22 -9.81 3.85
C LYS A 65 -13.54 -10.75 4.85
N ARG A 66 -12.33 -11.24 4.55
CA ARG A 66 -11.52 -11.99 5.52
C ARG A 66 -11.15 -11.15 6.74
N ARG A 67 -10.82 -9.86 6.54
CA ARG A 67 -10.41 -8.97 7.64
C ARG A 67 -11.56 -8.47 8.51
N THR A 68 -12.76 -8.28 7.97
CA THR A 68 -13.95 -7.90 8.77
C THR A 68 -14.46 -9.04 9.67
N VAL A 69 -14.01 -10.28 9.46
CA VAL A 69 -14.45 -11.46 10.21
C VAL A 69 -13.47 -11.82 11.36
N SER A 70 -12.40 -11.04 11.57
CA SER A 70 -11.46 -11.20 12.70
C SER A 70 -11.70 -10.17 13.79
#